data_AF-B0CLJ4-F1
#
_entry.id   AF-B0CLJ4-F1
#
_cell.length_a   1.000
_cell.length_b   1.000
_cell.length_c   1.000
_cell.angle_alpha   90.00
_cell.angle_beta   90.00
_cell.angle_gamma   90.00
#
_symmetry.space_group_name_H-M   'P 1'
#
loop_
_entity.id
_entity.type
_entity.pdbx_description
1 polymer ?
#
loop_
_entity_poly.entity_id
_entity_poly.type
_entity_poly.pdbx_seq_one_letter_code
_entity_poly.pdbx_strand_id
1 'polypeptide(L)'
;MEFMEKLDELRHSIQACRLCRDTPLFPPPLPHEPNPVCIISDTARIAICGQAPGIRVHNTSLPFNDPSGDRLRQWLGVTREEFYDASRFAIVPMGFCFPGYDKNGGDLPPRRECRQTWHDRVFAAMPQLEFILVVGQYALAYHLPDYRGRNLTETVKNWRHFMETPSHTGRIALPLPHPSWRNSGWLKRNPWFDMEVVPVLQAKVRHLIDDEK
;
A
#
# COMPACT_ATOMS: atom_id res chain seq x y z
N MET A 1 1.44 30.28 0.64
CA MET A 1 2.80 29.83 0.35
C MET A 1 3.08 28.71 1.34
N GLU A 2 2.66 27.50 1.00
CA GLU A 2 2.71 26.35 1.90
C GLU A 2 4.17 26.02 2.20
N PHE A 3 4.52 25.97 3.49
CA PHE A 3 5.74 25.35 3.94
C PHE A 3 5.66 23.88 3.56
N MET A 4 6.38 23.50 2.51
CA MET A 4 6.56 22.09 2.17
C MET A 4 7.28 21.43 3.35
N GLU A 5 6.55 20.61 4.10
CA GLU A 5 7.11 19.84 5.21
C GLU A 5 8.26 18.98 4.66
N LYS A 6 9.42 19.02 5.32
CA LYS A 6 10.54 18.18 4.90
C LYS A 6 10.17 16.72 5.11
N LEU A 7 10.51 15.86 4.16
CA LEU A 7 10.16 14.44 4.20
C LEU A 7 10.57 13.76 5.53
N ASP A 8 11.73 14.13 6.08
CA ASP A 8 12.21 13.60 7.36
C ASP A 8 11.39 14.09 8.56
N GLU A 9 10.90 15.32 8.56
CA GLU A 9 10.01 15.84 9.60
C GLU A 9 8.66 15.10 9.57
N LEU A 10 8.13 14.85 8.38
CA LEU A 10 6.92 14.06 8.19
C LEU A 10 7.13 12.61 8.65
N ARG A 11 8.27 12.00 8.31
CA ARG A 11 8.63 10.64 8.74
C ARG A 11 8.66 10.54 10.26
N HIS A 12 9.35 11.45 10.94
CA HIS A 12 9.41 11.49 12.41
C HIS A 12 8.02 11.71 13.04
N SER A 13 7.22 12.61 12.45
CA SER A 13 5.85 12.88 12.92
C SER A 13 4.95 11.64 12.81
N ILE A 14 5.06 10.88 11.72
CA ILE A 14 4.35 9.61 11.54
C ILE A 14 4.82 8.59 12.57
N GLN A 15 6.12 8.41 12.76
CA GLN A 15 6.68 7.45 13.71
C GLN A 15 6.27 7.73 15.17
N ALA A 16 6.16 9.01 15.53
CA ALA A 16 5.72 9.44 16.86
C ALA A 16 4.19 9.43 17.04
N CYS A 17 3.41 9.14 15.99
CA CYS A 17 1.96 9.26 16.02
C CYS A 17 1.30 8.28 17.00
N ARG A 18 0.52 8.82 17.94
CA ARG A 18 -0.24 8.05 18.96
C ARG A 18 -1.75 8.33 18.96
N LEU A 19 -2.25 9.09 17.99
CA LEU A 19 -3.64 9.60 17.92
C LEU A 19 -4.69 8.49 18.10
N CYS A 20 -4.59 7.40 17.35
CA CYS A 20 -5.58 6.32 17.39
C CYS A 20 -5.68 5.59 18.74
N ARG A 21 -4.69 5.75 19.64
CA ARG A 21 -4.74 5.21 21.01
C ARG A 21 -5.12 6.30 22.01
N ASP A 22 -4.43 7.43 21.98
CA ASP A 22 -4.50 8.45 23.05
C ASP A 22 -5.70 9.39 22.91
N THR A 23 -6.07 9.69 21.67
CA THR A 23 -7.15 10.63 21.33
C THR A 23 -7.96 10.12 20.12
N PRO A 24 -8.52 8.90 20.19
CA PRO A 24 -9.20 8.30 19.05
C PRO A 24 -10.43 9.11 18.66
N LEU A 25 -10.47 9.58 17.41
CA LEU A 25 -11.68 10.17 16.84
C LEU A 25 -12.77 9.10 16.63
N PHE A 26 -12.37 7.85 16.40
CA PHE A 26 -13.30 6.73 16.19
C PHE A 26 -13.11 5.65 17.27
N PRO A 27 -13.88 5.64 18.36
CA PRO A 27 -13.78 4.58 19.37
C PRO A 27 -14.10 3.17 18.81
N PRO A 28 -13.56 2.10 19.43
CA PRO A 28 -12.65 2.10 20.59
C PRO A 28 -11.21 2.54 20.21
N PRO A 29 -10.38 2.94 21.19
CA PRO A 29 -8.95 3.19 20.96
C PRO A 29 -8.23 1.95 20.44
N LEU A 30 -7.04 2.15 19.84
CA LEU A 30 -6.12 1.05 19.59
C LEU A 30 -5.82 0.30 20.90
N PRO A 31 -5.82 -1.05 20.90
CA PRO A 31 -5.70 -1.83 22.13
C PRO A 31 -4.25 -2.04 22.59
N HIS A 32 -3.26 -1.52 21.86
CA HIS A 32 -1.83 -1.71 22.13
C HIS A 32 -1.03 -0.44 21.84
N GLU A 33 0.26 -0.43 22.20
CA GLU A 33 1.19 0.63 21.82
C GLU A 33 1.19 0.84 20.30
N PRO A 34 1.07 2.08 19.79
CA PRO A 34 1.23 2.37 18.37
C PRO A 34 2.65 2.08 17.91
N ASN A 35 2.76 1.33 16.81
CA ASN A 35 3.98 1.26 16.01
C ASN A 35 3.62 1.61 14.56
N PRO A 36 3.69 2.90 14.19
CA PRO A 36 3.38 3.35 12.84
C PRO A 36 4.45 2.88 11.83
N VAL A 37 4.03 2.08 10.84
CA VAL A 37 4.87 1.58 9.75
C VAL A 37 4.37 2.17 8.43
N CYS A 38 5.08 3.19 7.97
CA CYS A 38 4.90 3.81 6.66
C CYS A 38 6.29 4.19 6.13
N ILE A 39 6.63 3.67 4.95
CA ILE A 39 7.92 3.92 4.30
C ILE A 39 7.68 4.97 3.22
N ILE A 40 8.19 6.17 3.45
CA ILE A 40 8.12 7.29 2.50
C ILE A 40 9.52 7.56 1.93
N SER A 41 9.58 8.16 0.75
CA SER A 41 10.80 8.37 0.00
C SER A 41 10.66 9.55 -0.96
N ASP A 42 11.71 10.32 -1.14
CA ASP A 42 11.82 11.42 -2.10
C ASP A 42 12.25 10.95 -3.49
N THR A 43 12.79 9.74 -3.61
CA THR A 43 13.23 9.19 -4.90
C THR A 43 12.35 8.06 -5.42
N ALA A 44 11.62 7.34 -4.55
CA ALA A 44 10.79 6.22 -4.99
C ALA A 44 9.74 6.69 -6.00
N ARG A 45 9.67 5.99 -7.13
CA ARG A 45 8.66 6.21 -8.19
C ARG A 45 7.45 5.29 -8.05
N ILE A 46 7.54 4.26 -7.20
CA ILE A 46 6.50 3.27 -6.95
C ILE A 46 6.03 3.35 -5.49
N ALA A 47 4.72 3.36 -5.26
CA ALA A 47 4.14 3.18 -3.92
C ALA A 47 3.27 1.92 -3.84
N ILE A 48 3.51 1.10 -2.82
CA ILE A 48 2.66 -0.06 -2.49
C ILE A 48 1.68 0.36 -1.40
N CYS A 49 0.39 0.34 -1.74
CA CYS A 49 -0.68 0.80 -0.87
C CYS A 49 -1.56 -0.40 -0.47
N GLY A 50 -1.38 -0.87 0.76
CA GLY A 50 -2.12 -2.00 1.34
C GLY A 50 -3.14 -1.58 2.40
N GLN A 51 -3.65 -2.53 3.18
CA GLN A 51 -4.60 -2.26 4.26
C GLN A 51 -3.94 -1.63 5.49
N ALA A 52 -3.25 -2.44 6.27
CA ALA A 52 -2.57 -2.06 7.51
C ALA A 52 -1.51 -3.13 7.85
N PRO A 53 -0.53 -2.81 8.70
CA PRO A 53 0.36 -3.81 9.28
C PRO A 53 -0.42 -4.93 9.97
N GLY A 54 0.01 -6.18 9.80
CA GLY A 54 -0.38 -7.28 10.70
C GLY A 54 0.50 -7.32 11.95
N ILE A 55 0.21 -8.23 12.89
CA ILE A 55 0.97 -8.33 14.16
C ILE A 55 2.47 -8.54 13.95
N ARG A 56 2.87 -9.27 12.91
CA ARG A 56 4.29 -9.51 12.63
C ARG A 56 5.00 -8.20 12.27
N VAL A 57 4.39 -7.41 11.39
CA VAL A 57 4.90 -6.10 10.99
C VAL A 57 4.90 -5.15 12.18
N HIS A 58 3.88 -5.21 13.05
CA HIS A 58 3.85 -4.46 14.30
C HIS A 58 5.03 -4.79 15.23
N ASN A 59 5.49 -6.04 15.26
CA ASN A 59 6.61 -6.44 16.10
C ASN A 59 7.98 -6.20 15.45
N THR A 60 8.08 -6.18 14.11
CA THR A 60 9.36 -6.09 13.41
C THR A 60 9.60 -4.77 12.69
N SER A 61 8.58 -3.91 12.59
CA SER A 61 8.56 -2.69 11.75
C SER A 61 8.90 -2.92 10.27
N LEU A 62 8.83 -4.17 9.81
CA LEU A 62 9.23 -4.57 8.45
C LEU A 62 7.98 -4.99 7.66
N PRO A 63 7.47 -4.15 6.73
CA PRO A 63 6.25 -4.45 5.99
C PRO A 63 6.44 -5.64 5.05
N PHE A 64 5.40 -6.43 4.80
CA PHE A 64 5.49 -7.59 3.88
C PHE A 64 6.62 -8.58 4.23
N ASN A 65 6.91 -8.74 5.52
CA ASN A 65 7.86 -9.72 6.04
C ASN A 65 7.20 -11.08 6.34
N ASP A 66 6.33 -11.53 5.44
CA ASP A 66 5.57 -12.77 5.54
C ASP A 66 5.38 -13.41 4.16
N PRO A 67 4.74 -14.60 4.05
CA PRO A 67 4.53 -15.27 2.77
C PRO A 67 3.72 -14.46 1.74
N SER A 68 2.88 -13.51 2.20
CA SER A 68 2.17 -12.62 1.28
C SER A 68 3.12 -11.61 0.64
N GLY A 69 4.13 -11.16 1.39
CA GLY A 69 5.22 -10.38 0.84
C GLY A 69 6.11 -11.15 -0.14
N ASP A 70 6.37 -12.43 0.12
CA ASP A 70 7.13 -13.27 -0.83
C ASP A 70 6.42 -13.36 -2.18
N ARG A 71 5.10 -13.61 -2.15
CA ARG A 71 4.29 -13.62 -3.37
C ARG A 71 4.24 -12.26 -4.05
N LEU A 72 4.12 -11.17 -3.29
CA LEU A 72 4.13 -9.82 -3.87
C LEU A 72 5.45 -9.57 -4.59
N ARG A 73 6.60 -9.89 -3.98
CA ARG A 73 7.91 -9.76 -4.64
C ARG A 73 8.01 -10.58 -5.92
N GLN A 74 7.46 -11.80 -5.93
CA GLN A 74 7.38 -12.62 -7.15
C GLN A 74 6.55 -11.94 -8.25
N TRP A 75 5.38 -11.38 -7.91
CA TRP A 75 4.57 -10.64 -8.88
C TRP A 75 5.24 -9.37 -9.40
N LEU A 76 6.03 -8.71 -8.56
CA LEU A 76 6.79 -7.52 -8.94
C LEU A 76 8.08 -7.87 -9.71
N GLY A 77 8.55 -9.11 -9.61
CA GLY A 77 9.78 -9.56 -10.27
C GLY A 77 11.04 -8.93 -9.66
N VAL A 78 11.04 -8.68 -8.36
CA VAL A 78 12.13 -7.99 -7.64
C VAL A 78 12.73 -8.86 -6.54
N THR A 79 14.00 -8.63 -6.21
CA THR A 79 14.63 -9.29 -5.06
C THR A 79 14.11 -8.71 -3.74
N ARG A 80 14.49 -9.36 -2.63
CA ARG A 80 14.16 -8.86 -1.29
C ARG A 80 14.84 -7.52 -1.03
N GLU A 81 16.08 -7.38 -1.44
CA GLU A 81 16.91 -6.18 -1.27
C GLU A 81 16.29 -5.01 -2.04
N GLU A 82 15.92 -5.23 -3.31
CA GLU A 82 15.29 -4.21 -4.13
C GLU A 82 13.92 -3.78 -3.57
N PHE A 83 13.14 -4.73 -3.04
CA PHE A 83 11.83 -4.44 -2.44
C PHE A 83 11.92 -3.57 -1.19
N TYR A 84 12.98 -3.75 -0.38
CA TYR A 84 13.18 -2.99 0.85
C TYR A 84 14.07 -1.76 0.68
N ASP A 85 14.55 -1.50 -0.53
CA ASP A 85 15.21 -0.25 -0.87
C ASP A 85 14.18 0.88 -0.94
N ALA A 86 14.19 1.73 0.09
CA ALA A 86 13.30 2.89 0.17
C ALA A 86 13.52 3.86 -0.98
N SER A 87 14.66 3.85 -1.68
CA SER A 87 14.87 4.69 -2.85
C SER A 87 14.03 4.24 -4.07
N ARG A 88 13.56 2.98 -4.06
CA ARG A 88 12.79 2.35 -5.16
C ARG A 88 11.30 2.23 -4.83
N PHE A 89 10.98 1.83 -3.60
CA PHE A 89 9.60 1.60 -3.16
C PHE A 89 9.25 2.42 -1.91
N ALA A 90 8.17 3.19 -2.03
CA ALA A 90 7.40 3.64 -0.88
C ALA A 90 6.36 2.58 -0.49
N ILE A 91 6.04 2.47 0.80
CA ILE A 91 5.02 1.56 1.33
C ILE A 91 4.09 2.37 2.24
N VAL A 92 2.87 2.61 1.76
CA VAL A 92 1.90 3.52 2.39
C VAL A 92 0.58 2.76 2.61
N PRO A 93 0.46 1.98 3.70
CA PRO A 93 -0.79 1.28 4.02
C PRO A 93 -1.88 2.27 4.48
N MET A 94 -3.16 1.92 4.28
CA MET A 94 -4.29 2.80 4.67
C MET A 94 -4.38 3.07 6.18
N GLY A 95 -3.89 2.14 7.00
CA GLY A 95 -3.64 2.33 8.42
C GLY A 95 -2.16 2.07 8.72
N PHE A 96 -1.52 2.94 9.49
CA PHE A 96 -0.08 2.81 9.75
C PHE A 96 0.24 1.90 10.93
N CYS A 97 -0.72 1.55 11.78
CA CYS A 97 -0.52 0.61 12.88
C CYS A 97 -1.34 -0.66 12.66
N PHE A 98 -0.91 -1.76 13.29
CA PHE A 98 -1.76 -2.94 13.44
C PHE A 98 -3.06 -2.52 14.14
N PRO A 99 -4.23 -2.86 13.58
CA PRO A 99 -5.50 -2.39 14.14
C PRO A 99 -6.06 -3.31 15.22
N GLY A 100 -5.41 -4.44 15.50
CA GLY A 100 -5.93 -5.51 16.35
C GLY A 100 -6.65 -6.60 15.56
N TYR A 101 -7.14 -7.62 16.26
CA TYR A 101 -7.90 -8.74 15.68
C TYR A 101 -9.40 -8.58 15.89
N ASP A 102 -10.18 -9.06 14.91
CA ASP A 102 -11.60 -9.33 15.07
C ASP A 102 -11.82 -10.63 15.86
N LYS A 103 -13.09 -10.91 16.19
CA LYS A 103 -13.49 -12.10 16.94
C LYS A 103 -13.11 -13.43 16.28
N ASN A 104 -12.80 -13.44 14.99
CA ASN A 104 -12.43 -14.62 14.21
C ASN A 104 -10.91 -14.69 13.96
N GLY A 105 -10.11 -13.82 14.57
CA GLY A 105 -8.67 -13.75 14.37
C GLY A 105 -8.23 -13.13 13.03
N GLY A 106 -9.13 -12.43 12.32
CA GLY A 106 -8.78 -11.60 11.17
C GLY A 106 -8.32 -10.21 11.61
N ASP A 107 -7.39 -9.58 10.88
CA ASP A 107 -7.01 -8.20 11.14
C ASP A 107 -8.21 -7.27 10.99
N LEU A 108 -8.41 -6.37 11.96
CA LEU A 108 -9.43 -5.33 11.88
C LEU A 108 -9.20 -4.39 10.68
N PRO A 109 -10.23 -3.64 10.26
CA PRO A 109 -10.07 -2.57 9.27
C PRO A 109 -9.01 -1.54 9.68
N PRO A 110 -8.38 -0.86 8.71
CA PRO A 110 -7.42 0.20 9.01
C PRO A 110 -8.10 1.36 9.74
N ARG A 111 -7.38 1.96 10.68
CA ARG A 111 -7.84 3.13 11.45
C ARG A 111 -8.08 4.32 10.51
N ARG A 112 -9.29 4.87 10.56
CA ARG A 112 -9.72 5.97 9.68
C ARG A 112 -8.95 7.26 9.94
N GLU A 113 -8.50 7.46 11.17
CA GLU A 113 -7.70 8.61 11.58
C GLU A 113 -6.40 8.70 10.77
N CYS A 114 -5.77 7.56 10.43
CA CYS A 114 -4.52 7.56 9.66
C CYS A 114 -4.69 8.18 8.28
N ARG A 115 -5.78 7.85 7.59
CA ARG A 115 -6.13 8.47 6.31
C ARG A 115 -6.29 9.98 6.46
N GLN A 116 -7.16 10.41 7.38
CA GLN A 116 -7.51 11.82 7.57
C GLN A 116 -6.34 12.68 8.02
N THR A 117 -5.38 12.11 8.75
CA THR A 117 -4.26 12.86 9.32
C THR A 117 -3.06 12.93 8.37
N TRP A 118 -2.78 11.83 7.66
CA TRP A 118 -1.46 11.66 7.05
C TRP A 118 -1.47 11.53 5.52
N HIS A 119 -2.50 10.93 4.91
CA HIS A 119 -2.35 10.46 3.53
C HIS A 119 -2.15 11.60 2.52
N ASP A 120 -2.93 12.68 2.62
CA ASP A 120 -2.79 13.82 1.70
C ASP A 120 -1.39 14.43 1.82
N ARG A 121 -0.87 14.60 3.05
CA ARG A 121 0.51 15.08 3.30
C ARG A 121 1.56 14.13 2.74
N VAL A 122 1.41 12.82 2.97
CA VAL A 122 2.34 11.79 2.49
C VAL A 122 2.42 11.78 0.96
N PHE A 123 1.28 11.83 0.27
CA PHE A 123 1.28 11.81 -1.19
C PHE A 123 1.65 13.15 -1.82
N ALA A 124 1.43 14.27 -1.13
CA ALA A 124 1.92 15.59 -1.55
C ALA A 124 3.44 15.71 -1.39
N ALA A 125 4.01 15.11 -0.34
CA ALA A 125 5.46 15.08 -0.10
C ALA A 125 6.23 14.14 -1.05
N MET A 126 5.52 13.32 -1.84
CA MET A 126 6.12 12.41 -2.83
C MET A 126 5.55 12.68 -4.24
N PRO A 127 5.77 13.88 -4.81
CA PRO A 127 5.22 14.24 -6.12
C PRO A 127 5.82 13.40 -7.26
N GLN A 128 7.00 12.81 -7.07
CA GLN A 128 7.71 11.99 -8.04
C GLN A 128 7.11 10.59 -8.24
N LEU A 129 6.13 10.18 -7.41
CA LEU A 129 5.46 8.89 -7.58
C LEU A 129 4.72 8.84 -8.92
N GLU A 130 4.99 7.80 -9.70
CA GLU A 130 4.36 7.57 -11.01
C GLU A 130 3.40 6.38 -10.98
N PHE A 131 3.66 5.41 -10.12
CA PHE A 131 2.94 4.14 -10.11
C PHE A 131 2.50 3.71 -8.71
N ILE A 132 1.19 3.54 -8.54
CA ILE A 132 0.57 3.14 -7.28
C ILE A 132 0.03 1.72 -7.43
N LEU A 133 0.55 0.81 -6.60
CA LEU A 133 0.05 -0.55 -6.49
C LEU A 133 -1.03 -0.60 -5.41
N VAL A 134 -2.27 -0.79 -5.84
CA VAL A 134 -3.46 -0.67 -5.00
C VAL A 134 -3.88 -2.07 -4.54
N VAL A 135 -3.43 -2.47 -3.34
CA VAL A 135 -3.56 -3.84 -2.83
C VAL A 135 -4.72 -3.97 -1.86
N GLY A 136 -5.82 -4.54 -2.34
CA GLY A 136 -7.01 -4.82 -1.54
C GLY A 136 -8.00 -3.64 -1.44
N GLN A 137 -9.16 -3.93 -0.84
CA GLN A 137 -10.35 -3.07 -0.95
C GLN A 137 -10.23 -1.69 -0.30
N TYR A 138 -9.44 -1.55 0.78
CA TYR A 138 -9.29 -0.27 1.47
C TYR A 138 -8.43 0.70 0.67
N ALA A 139 -7.34 0.20 0.08
CA ALA A 139 -6.52 0.97 -0.85
C ALA A 139 -7.32 1.31 -2.12
N LEU A 140 -8.12 0.36 -2.63
CA LEU A 140 -9.01 0.59 -3.79
C LEU A 140 -9.99 1.73 -3.52
N ALA A 141 -10.67 1.71 -2.38
CA ALA A 141 -11.62 2.74 -2.01
C ALA A 141 -10.99 4.14 -1.82
N TYR A 142 -9.67 4.21 -1.62
CA TYR A 142 -8.93 5.47 -1.50
C TYR A 142 -8.44 5.97 -2.86
N HIS A 143 -7.68 5.15 -3.58
CA HIS A 143 -7.02 5.56 -4.83
C HIS A 143 -7.95 5.55 -6.05
N LEU A 144 -8.99 4.71 -6.02
CA LEU A 144 -9.92 4.48 -7.13
C LEU A 144 -11.36 4.52 -6.61
N PRO A 145 -11.84 5.68 -6.11
CA PRO A 145 -13.13 5.79 -5.42
C PRO A 145 -14.34 5.35 -6.27
N ASP A 146 -14.29 5.54 -7.59
CA ASP A 146 -15.35 5.11 -8.53
C ASP A 146 -15.48 3.58 -8.64
N TYR A 147 -14.44 2.85 -8.19
CA TYR A 147 -14.39 1.39 -8.14
C TYR A 147 -14.68 0.84 -6.74
N ARG A 148 -15.02 1.70 -5.77
CA ARG A 148 -15.36 1.27 -4.41
C ARG A 148 -16.58 0.34 -4.43
N GLY A 149 -16.46 -0.81 -3.76
CA GLY A 149 -17.53 -1.79 -3.65
C GLY A 149 -17.77 -2.62 -4.91
N ARG A 150 -16.99 -2.42 -5.98
CA ARG A 150 -17.03 -3.26 -7.18
C ARG A 150 -16.45 -4.64 -6.90
N ASN A 151 -16.79 -5.61 -7.75
CA ASN A 151 -16.24 -6.95 -7.70
C ASN A 151 -14.72 -6.89 -7.97
N LEU A 152 -13.92 -7.56 -7.13
CA LEU A 152 -12.47 -7.61 -7.28
C LEU A 152 -12.05 -8.15 -8.65
N THR A 153 -12.68 -9.24 -9.10
CA THR A 153 -12.34 -9.89 -10.37
C THR A 153 -12.58 -8.93 -11.53
N GLU A 154 -13.75 -8.29 -11.60
CA GLU A 154 -14.07 -7.33 -12.66
C GLU A 154 -13.11 -6.13 -12.64
N THR A 155 -12.80 -5.64 -11.46
CA THR A 155 -11.86 -4.52 -11.28
C THR A 155 -10.47 -4.88 -11.80
N VAL A 156 -9.90 -6.00 -11.35
CA VAL A 156 -8.55 -6.43 -11.78
C VAL A 156 -8.55 -6.85 -13.26
N LYS A 157 -9.64 -7.39 -13.79
CA LYS A 157 -9.75 -7.74 -15.21
C LYS A 157 -9.65 -6.52 -16.12
N ASN A 158 -10.00 -5.34 -15.61
CA ASN A 158 -9.85 -4.05 -16.30
C ASN A 158 -8.44 -3.42 -16.17
N TRP A 159 -7.41 -4.21 -15.84
CA TRP A 159 -6.05 -3.72 -15.60
C TRP A 159 -5.47 -2.87 -16.74
N ARG A 160 -5.80 -3.16 -18.01
CA ARG A 160 -5.32 -2.40 -19.18
C ARG A 160 -5.73 -0.94 -19.12
N HIS A 161 -7.00 -0.69 -18.80
CA HIS A 161 -7.51 0.67 -18.61
C HIS A 161 -6.74 1.42 -17.53
N PHE A 162 -6.45 0.76 -16.40
CA PHE A 162 -5.67 1.37 -15.31
C PHE A 162 -4.22 1.65 -15.69
N MET A 163 -3.62 0.85 -16.57
CA MET A 163 -2.25 1.06 -17.07
C MET A 163 -2.15 2.18 -18.11
N GLU A 164 -3.23 2.42 -18.86
CA GLU A 164 -3.29 3.40 -19.95
C GLU A 164 -3.87 4.75 -19.51
N THR A 165 -4.65 4.77 -18.43
CA THR A 165 -5.38 5.96 -17.98
C THR A 165 -4.84 6.40 -16.62
N PRO A 166 -4.04 7.48 -16.57
CA PRO A 166 -3.66 8.10 -15.31
C PRO A 166 -4.88 8.48 -14.47
N SER A 167 -4.77 8.30 -13.17
CA SER A 167 -5.74 8.83 -12.21
C SER A 167 -5.81 10.35 -12.26
N HIS A 168 -6.77 10.95 -11.57
CA HIS A 168 -6.89 12.41 -11.42
C HIS A 168 -5.62 13.08 -10.86
N THR A 169 -4.72 12.32 -10.22
CA THR A 169 -3.41 12.81 -9.73
C THR A 169 -2.29 12.72 -10.76
N GLY A 170 -2.57 12.29 -12.00
CA GLY A 170 -1.58 12.06 -13.06
C GLY A 170 -0.78 10.77 -12.90
N ARG A 171 -1.06 9.96 -11.87
CA ARG A 171 -0.36 8.70 -11.57
C ARG A 171 -1.11 7.50 -12.12
N ILE A 172 -0.38 6.48 -12.57
CA ILE A 172 -0.95 5.17 -12.87
C ILE A 172 -1.28 4.47 -11.56
N ALA A 173 -2.49 3.92 -11.42
CA ALA A 173 -2.93 3.21 -10.22
C ALA A 173 -3.49 1.83 -10.58
N LEU A 174 -2.71 0.78 -10.32
CA LEU A 174 -3.07 -0.59 -10.70
C LEU A 174 -3.66 -1.35 -9.50
N PRO A 175 -4.93 -1.75 -9.54
CA PRO A 175 -5.52 -2.62 -8.53
C PRO A 175 -4.99 -4.05 -8.64
N LEU A 176 -4.56 -4.59 -7.51
CA LEU A 176 -4.10 -5.97 -7.37
C LEU A 176 -4.96 -6.72 -6.34
N PRO A 177 -5.19 -8.04 -6.54
CA PRO A 177 -5.69 -8.87 -5.47
C PRO A 177 -4.70 -8.88 -4.30
N HIS A 178 -5.18 -9.09 -3.08
CA HIS A 178 -4.28 -9.23 -1.94
C HIS A 178 -3.40 -10.50 -2.11
N PRO A 179 -2.07 -10.44 -1.87
CA PRO A 179 -1.16 -11.57 -2.12
C PRO A 179 -1.24 -12.69 -1.05
N SER A 180 -2.25 -12.69 -0.18
CA SER A 180 -2.37 -13.68 0.89
C SER A 180 -2.85 -15.03 0.37
N TRP A 181 -2.58 -16.09 1.14
CA TRP A 181 -3.04 -17.45 0.83
C TRP A 181 -4.57 -17.55 0.70
N ARG A 182 -5.32 -16.65 1.36
CA ARG A 182 -6.79 -16.57 1.23
C ARG A 182 -7.24 -16.33 -0.22
N ASN A 183 -6.40 -15.69 -1.04
CA ASN A 183 -6.67 -15.46 -2.46
C ASN A 183 -6.13 -16.57 -3.40
N SER A 184 -5.50 -17.63 -2.89
CA SER A 184 -4.99 -18.72 -3.74
C SER A 184 -6.09 -19.38 -4.58
N GLY A 185 -7.31 -19.53 -4.03
CA GLY A 185 -8.45 -20.06 -4.79
C GLY A 185 -8.94 -19.12 -5.89
N TRP A 186 -8.81 -17.80 -5.69
CA TRP A 186 -9.12 -16.81 -6.72
C TRP A 186 -8.09 -16.88 -7.87
N LEU A 187 -6.80 -16.97 -7.56
CA LEU A 187 -5.72 -17.06 -8.55
C LEU A 187 -5.89 -18.30 -9.44
N LYS A 188 -6.20 -19.46 -8.84
CA LYS A 188 -6.47 -20.70 -9.59
C LYS A 188 -7.64 -20.58 -10.58
N ARG A 189 -8.67 -19.78 -10.24
CA ARG A 189 -9.82 -19.53 -11.13
C ARG A 189 -9.57 -18.41 -12.15
N ASN A 190 -8.50 -17.63 -11.97
CA ASN A 190 -8.17 -16.47 -12.78
C ASN A 190 -6.71 -16.56 -13.27
N PRO A 191 -6.34 -17.61 -14.03
CA PRO A 191 -4.95 -17.82 -14.46
C PRO A 191 -4.43 -16.68 -15.36
N TRP A 192 -5.33 -15.93 -15.99
CA TRP A 192 -5.01 -14.72 -16.75
C TRP A 192 -4.28 -13.66 -15.91
N PHE A 193 -4.43 -13.66 -14.58
CA PHE A 193 -3.69 -12.73 -13.73
C PHE A 193 -2.18 -12.98 -13.85
N ASP A 194 -1.74 -14.22 -13.65
CA ASP A 194 -0.32 -14.57 -13.74
C ASP A 194 0.17 -14.57 -15.19
N MET A 195 -0.67 -14.89 -16.18
CA MET A 195 -0.27 -14.96 -17.59
C MET A 195 -0.25 -13.60 -18.31
N GLU A 196 -1.12 -12.66 -17.92
CA GLU A 196 -1.29 -11.39 -18.63
C GLU A 196 -0.91 -10.16 -17.78
N VAL A 197 -1.27 -10.15 -16.49
CA VAL A 197 -1.05 -8.99 -15.63
C VAL A 197 0.37 -8.96 -15.07
N VAL A 198 0.83 -10.08 -14.52
CA VAL A 198 2.14 -10.16 -13.87
C VAL A 198 3.29 -9.79 -14.82
N PRO A 199 3.37 -10.26 -16.08
CA PRO A 199 4.46 -9.87 -16.98
C PRO A 199 4.50 -8.36 -17.26
N VAL A 200 3.33 -7.73 -17.43
CA VAL A 200 3.23 -6.28 -17.66
C VAL A 200 3.58 -5.48 -16.40
N LEU A 201 3.15 -5.96 -15.24
CA LEU A 201 3.52 -5.42 -13.94
C LEU A 201 5.05 -5.45 -13.75
N GLN A 202 5.68 -6.61 -13.98
CA GLN A 202 7.13 -6.76 -13.86
C GLN A 202 7.88 -5.83 -14.81
N ALA A 203 7.45 -5.71 -16.07
CA ALA A 203 8.06 -4.80 -17.03
C ALA A 203 7.97 -3.33 -16.58
N LYS A 204 6.80 -2.89 -16.10
CA LYS A 204 6.62 -1.53 -15.59
C LYS A 204 7.45 -1.27 -14.33
N VAL A 205 7.48 -2.22 -13.39
CA VAL A 205 8.29 -2.13 -12.17
C VAL A 205 9.76 -2.01 -12.53
N ARG A 206 10.27 -2.87 -13.42
CA ARG A 206 11.69 -2.86 -13.80
C ARG A 206 12.10 -1.53 -14.41
N HIS A 207 11.32 -1.00 -15.35
CA HIS A 207 11.56 0.31 -15.93
C HIS A 207 11.64 1.42 -14.86
N LEU A 208 10.77 1.40 -13.86
CA LEU A 208 10.73 2.45 -12.84
C LEU A 208 11.85 2.36 -11.80
N ILE A 209 12.40 1.16 -11.53
CA ILE A 209 13.46 0.97 -10.54
C ILE A 209 14.89 0.96 -11.13
N ASP A 210 15.01 0.79 -12.45
CA ASP A 210 16.30 0.77 -13.17
C ASP A 210 16.64 2.04 -13.91
N ASP A 211 15.65 2.85 -14.22
CA ASP A 211 15.88 4.18 -14.77
C ASP A 211 16.62 5.01 -13.70
N GLU A 212 17.94 4.96 -13.70
CA GLU A 212 18.79 5.97 -13.11
C GLU A 212 18.52 7.28 -13.87
N LYS A 213 17.79 8.19 -13.25
CA LYS A 213 17.80 9.61 -13.65
C LYS A 213 18.88 10.34 -12.87
#